data_AF-A0A4S4D6E3-F1
#
_entry.id   AF-A0A4S4D6E3-F1
#
_cell.length_a   1.000
_cell.length_b   1.000
_cell.length_c   1.000
_cell.angle_alpha   90.00
_cell.angle_beta   90.00
_cell.angle_gamma   90.00
#
_symmetry.space_group_name_H-M   'P 1'
#
loop_
_entity.id
_entity.type
_entity.pdbx_description
1 polymer ?
#
loop_
_entity_poly.entity_id
_entity_poly.type
_entity_poly.pdbx_seq_one_letter_code
_entity_poly.pdbx_strand_id
1 'polypeptide(L)'
;MASLATVSEELAEIDGQIADIFRALSNGFQKLEKIKDSNRRSRQLEELTDKLRECKRLIKEFDRELKGLEDRNDPDTNKILNEKKQSLIKELNSYVAMKKQCASNLDNKRVELFTGPSEGIGEDNVLLASCKDMASLLTCNFN
;
A
#
# COMPACT_ATOMS: atom_id res chain seq x y z
N MET A 1 13.97 -21.79 -10.94
CA MET A 1 13.55 -20.97 -9.78
C MET A 1 12.79 -21.90 -8.85
N ALA A 2 13.25 -22.07 -7.61
CA ALA A 2 12.49 -22.82 -6.62
C ALA A 2 11.13 -22.13 -6.45
N SER A 3 10.05 -22.85 -6.75
CA SER A 3 8.69 -22.35 -6.52
C SER A 3 8.48 -22.28 -5.01
N LEU A 4 7.90 -21.18 -4.49
CA LEU A 4 7.56 -21.08 -3.07
C LEU A 4 6.74 -22.29 -2.59
N ALA A 5 5.89 -22.84 -3.46
CA ALA A 5 5.08 -24.04 -3.20
C ALA A 5 5.91 -25.32 -2.95
N THR A 6 7.16 -25.38 -3.43
CA THR A 6 8.09 -26.48 -3.14
C THR A 6 8.68 -26.36 -1.73
N VAL A 7 8.66 -25.16 -1.16
CA VAL A 7 9.24 -24.86 0.16
C VAL A 7 8.17 -24.92 1.25
N SER A 8 7.04 -24.25 1.03
CA SER A 8 5.86 -24.33 1.87
C SER A 8 4.62 -23.95 1.07
N GLU A 9 3.60 -24.79 1.17
CA GLU A 9 2.30 -24.56 0.54
C GLU A 9 1.61 -23.33 1.15
N GLU A 10 1.74 -23.12 2.47
CA GLU A 10 1.17 -21.98 3.19
C GLU A 10 1.80 -20.65 2.71
N LEU A 11 3.13 -20.58 2.58
CA LEU A 11 3.80 -19.38 2.02
C LEU A 11 3.34 -19.07 0.60
N ALA A 12 3.17 -20.10 -0.23
CA ALA A 12 2.73 -19.92 -1.61
C ALA A 12 1.28 -19.44 -1.69
N GLU A 13 0.41 -19.93 -0.79
CA GLU A 13 -0.96 -19.47 -0.69
C GLU A 13 -1.03 -18.00 -0.25
N ILE A 14 -0.26 -17.61 0.77
CA ILE A 14 -0.17 -16.23 1.23
C ILE A 14 0.38 -15.31 0.12
N ASP A 15 1.42 -15.72 -0.60
CA ASP A 15 1.95 -14.95 -1.75
C ASP A 15 0.89 -14.76 -2.84
N GLY A 16 0.14 -15.83 -3.15
CA GLY A 16 -0.96 -15.79 -4.11
C GLY A 16 -2.07 -14.84 -3.69
N GLN A 17 -2.46 -14.85 -2.41
CA GLN A 17 -3.45 -13.93 -1.85
C GLN A 17 -2.96 -12.47 -1.92
N ILE A 18 -1.69 -12.21 -1.56
CA ILE A 18 -1.10 -10.87 -1.65
C ILE A 18 -1.09 -10.38 -3.10
N ALA A 19 -0.72 -11.24 -4.05
CA ALA A 19 -0.71 -10.91 -5.47
C ALA A 19 -2.11 -10.61 -6.02
N ASP A 20 -3.14 -11.38 -5.62
CA ASP A 20 -4.52 -11.09 -6.02
C ASP A 20 -5.00 -9.76 -5.44
N ILE A 21 -4.65 -9.47 -4.18
CA ILE A 21 -4.96 -8.17 -3.56
C ILE A 21 -4.25 -7.04 -4.31
N PHE A 22 -2.97 -7.16 -4.65
CA PHE A 22 -2.28 -6.13 -5.43
C PHE A 22 -2.92 -5.91 -6.79
N ARG A 23 -3.33 -6.98 -7.47
CA ARG A 23 -4.06 -6.89 -8.73
C ARG A 23 -5.41 -6.19 -8.55
N ALA A 24 -6.13 -6.50 -7.47
CA ALA A 24 -7.39 -5.83 -7.13
C ALA A 24 -7.16 -4.34 -6.78
N LEU A 25 -6.11 -4.03 -6.04
CA LEU A 25 -5.70 -2.67 -5.69
C LEU A 25 -5.37 -1.88 -6.95
N SER A 26 -4.49 -2.37 -7.81
CA SER A 26 -4.15 -1.76 -9.10
C SER A 26 -5.39 -1.45 -9.94
N ASN A 27 -6.28 -2.44 -10.11
CA ASN A 27 -7.53 -2.25 -10.85
C ASN A 27 -8.45 -1.21 -10.18
N GLY A 28 -8.56 -1.22 -8.86
CA GLY A 28 -9.38 -0.27 -8.12
C GLY A 28 -8.80 1.14 -8.15
N PHE A 29 -7.48 1.32 -8.04
CA PHE A 29 -6.81 2.61 -8.20
C PHE A 29 -7.00 3.19 -9.60
N GLN A 30 -6.81 2.38 -10.65
CA GLN A 30 -7.07 2.83 -12.02
C GLN A 30 -8.52 3.26 -12.25
N LYS A 31 -9.48 2.55 -11.65
CA LYS A 31 -10.90 2.96 -11.67
C LYS A 31 -11.11 4.25 -10.87
N LEU A 32 -10.51 4.35 -9.69
CA LEU A 32 -10.62 5.49 -8.79
C LEU A 32 -10.09 6.79 -9.43
N GLU A 33 -8.97 6.72 -10.16
CA GLU A 33 -8.45 7.84 -10.93
C GLU A 33 -9.41 8.30 -12.03
N LYS A 34 -10.07 7.36 -12.73
CA LYS A 34 -11.05 7.66 -13.79
C LYS A 34 -12.38 8.22 -13.27
N ILE A 35 -12.78 7.84 -12.06
CA ILE A 35 -14.02 8.34 -11.43
C ILE A 35 -13.84 9.83 -11.11
N LYS A 36 -14.69 10.72 -11.61
CA LYS A 36 -14.66 12.15 -11.25
C LYS A 36 -15.53 12.50 -10.04
N ASP A 37 -16.42 11.59 -9.67
CA ASP A 37 -17.43 11.76 -8.64
C ASP A 37 -16.86 11.45 -7.25
N SER A 38 -16.87 12.45 -6.36
CA SER A 38 -16.19 12.37 -5.06
C SER A 38 -16.84 11.35 -4.11
N ASN A 39 -18.17 11.17 -4.19
CA ASN A 39 -18.88 10.17 -3.40
C ASN A 39 -18.50 8.75 -3.82
N ARG A 40 -18.40 8.50 -5.14
CA ARG A 40 -17.97 7.20 -5.66
C ARG A 40 -16.49 6.93 -5.38
N ARG A 41 -15.63 7.94 -5.52
CA ARG A 41 -14.21 7.83 -5.14
C ARG A 41 -14.04 7.47 -3.67
N SER A 42 -14.80 8.10 -2.77
CA SER A 42 -14.71 7.83 -1.33
C SER A 42 -15.04 6.36 -1.00
N ARG A 43 -16.13 5.82 -1.56
CA ARG A 43 -16.49 4.40 -1.36
C ARG A 43 -15.40 3.45 -1.87
N GLN A 44 -14.89 3.69 -3.07
CA GLN A 44 -13.83 2.87 -3.65
C GLN A 44 -12.51 2.99 -2.84
N LEU A 45 -12.21 4.16 -2.30
CA LEU A 45 -11.04 4.37 -1.46
C LEU A 45 -11.13 3.60 -0.14
N GLU A 46 -12.33 3.47 0.43
CA GLU A 46 -12.59 2.67 1.62
C GLU A 46 -12.36 1.18 1.34
N GLU A 47 -12.91 0.64 0.25
CA GLU A 47 -12.67 -0.74 -0.19
C GLU A 47 -11.18 -1.02 -0.46
N LEU A 48 -10.49 -0.10 -1.14
CA LEU A 48 -9.04 -0.18 -1.36
C LEU A 48 -8.26 -0.12 -0.05
N THR A 49 -8.74 0.65 0.92
CA THR A 49 -8.11 0.76 2.24
C THR A 49 -8.20 -0.54 3.03
N ASP A 50 -9.34 -1.21 2.95
CA ASP A 50 -9.54 -2.50 3.61
C ASP A 50 -8.60 -3.56 3.02
N LYS A 51 -8.53 -3.62 1.69
CA LYS A 51 -7.57 -4.47 0.96
C LYS A 51 -6.11 -4.19 1.31
N LEU A 52 -5.73 -2.92 1.49
CA LEU A 52 -4.37 -2.56 1.94
C LEU A 52 -4.07 -3.09 3.35
N ARG A 53 -5.07 -3.09 4.26
CA ARG A 53 -4.91 -3.65 5.60
C ARG A 53 -4.81 -5.17 5.56
N GLU A 54 -5.61 -5.82 4.73
CA GLU A 54 -5.57 -7.26 4.51
C GLU A 54 -4.22 -7.70 3.93
N CYS A 55 -3.74 -7.04 2.88
CA CYS A 55 -2.40 -7.25 2.33
C CYS A 55 -1.31 -7.11 3.40
N LYS A 56 -1.40 -6.07 4.25
CA LYS A 56 -0.44 -5.89 5.35
C LYS A 56 -0.51 -7.02 6.39
N ARG A 57 -1.68 -7.60 6.66
CA ARG A 57 -1.80 -8.77 7.55
C ARG A 57 -1.17 -9.99 6.92
N LEU A 58 -1.46 -10.26 5.66
CA LEU A 58 -0.87 -11.38 4.91
C LEU A 58 0.65 -11.27 4.83
N ILE A 59 1.23 -10.09 4.58
CA ILE A 59 2.68 -9.90 4.59
C ILE A 59 3.29 -10.19 5.99
N LYS A 60 2.58 -9.89 7.08
CA LYS A 60 3.03 -10.26 8.43
C LYS A 60 2.93 -11.76 8.69
N GLU A 61 1.91 -12.41 8.15
CA GLU A 61 1.73 -13.85 8.23
C GLU A 61 2.84 -14.56 7.44
N PHE A 62 3.13 -14.07 6.22
CA PHE A 62 4.27 -14.48 5.41
C PHE A 62 5.59 -14.35 6.18
N ASP A 63 5.85 -13.21 6.82
CA ASP A 63 7.05 -13.00 7.65
C ASP A 63 7.16 -13.99 8.82
N ARG A 64 6.04 -14.27 9.49
CA ARG A 64 5.99 -15.22 10.60
C ARG A 64 6.30 -16.64 10.12
N GLU A 65 5.70 -17.05 8.99
CA GLU A 65 5.96 -18.35 8.37
C GLU A 65 7.43 -18.47 7.95
N LEU A 66 7.98 -17.40 7.35
CA LEU A 66 9.38 -17.33 6.97
C LEU A 66 10.31 -17.58 8.15
N LYS A 67 10.08 -16.89 9.28
CA LYS A 67 10.88 -17.11 10.50
C LYS A 67 10.78 -18.54 11.04
N GLY A 68 9.62 -19.18 10.92
CA GLY A 68 9.43 -20.58 11.33
C GLY A 68 10.16 -21.58 10.43
N LEU A 69 10.32 -21.22 9.15
CA LEU A 69 10.98 -22.03 8.13
C LEU A 69 12.48 -21.70 7.98
N GLU A 70 12.92 -20.55 8.51
CA GLU A 70 14.28 -20.01 8.41
C GLU A 70 15.34 -20.98 8.93
N ASP A 71 15.05 -21.63 10.06
CA ASP A 71 15.95 -22.54 10.76
C ASP A 71 16.08 -23.90 10.05
N ARG A 72 15.07 -24.29 9.25
CA ARG A 72 14.99 -25.59 8.58
C ARG A 72 15.35 -25.55 7.10
N ASN A 73 15.36 -24.37 6.49
CA ASN A 73 15.61 -24.20 5.06
C ASN A 73 17.06 -23.85 4.77
N ASP A 74 17.52 -24.23 3.58
CA ASP A 74 18.81 -23.79 3.06
C ASP A 74 18.90 -22.26 2.97
N PRO A 75 20.08 -21.67 3.22
CA PRO A 75 20.28 -20.23 3.16
C PRO A 75 19.96 -19.63 1.78
N ASP A 76 20.08 -20.41 0.70
CA ASP A 76 19.72 -20.00 -0.65
C ASP A 76 18.20 -19.81 -0.81
N THR A 77 17.42 -20.78 -0.33
CA THR A 77 15.96 -20.71 -0.26
C THR A 77 15.53 -19.54 0.61
N ASN A 78 16.18 -19.37 1.76
CA ASN A 78 15.83 -18.33 2.70
C ASN A 78 16.10 -16.92 2.14
N LYS A 79 17.19 -16.77 1.38
CA LYS A 79 17.49 -15.54 0.64
C LYS A 79 16.39 -15.22 -0.38
N ILE A 80 15.98 -16.18 -1.21
CA ILE A 80 14.92 -16.00 -2.23
C ILE A 80 13.61 -15.54 -1.57
N LEU A 81 13.23 -16.19 -0.47
CA LEU A 81 12.03 -15.87 0.28
C LEU A 81 12.08 -14.47 0.90
N ASN A 82 13.23 -14.08 1.46
CA ASN A 82 13.40 -12.74 2.02
C ASN A 82 13.41 -11.66 0.92
N GLU A 83 14.01 -11.91 -0.24
CA GLU A 83 13.92 -11.00 -1.40
C GLU A 83 12.49 -10.84 -1.91
N LYS A 84 11.72 -11.94 -1.95
CA LYS A 84 10.31 -11.95 -2.30
C LYS A 84 9.50 -11.11 -1.31
N LYS A 85 9.64 -11.36 0.00
CA LYS A 85 9.01 -10.55 1.06
C LYS A 85 9.32 -9.06 0.91
N GLN A 86 10.59 -8.72 0.70
CA GLN A 86 11.01 -7.32 0.52
C GLN A 86 10.34 -6.69 -0.70
N SER A 87 10.17 -7.45 -1.78
CA SER A 87 9.46 -6.99 -2.97
C SER A 87 7.98 -6.69 -2.68
N LEU A 88 7.29 -7.59 -1.96
CA LEU A 88 5.89 -7.37 -1.54
C LEU A 88 5.75 -6.14 -0.63
N ILE A 89 6.69 -5.94 0.30
CA ILE A 89 6.70 -4.77 1.19
C ILE A 89 6.89 -3.48 0.39
N LYS A 90 7.84 -3.46 -0.56
CA LYS A 90 8.08 -2.29 -1.42
C LYS A 90 6.85 -1.96 -2.24
N GLU A 91 6.21 -2.98 -2.83
CA GLU A 91 5.01 -2.84 -3.62
C GLU A 91 3.84 -2.29 -2.77
N LEU A 92 3.61 -2.85 -1.57
CA LEU A 92 2.60 -2.35 -0.63
C LEU A 92 2.84 -0.88 -0.27
N ASN A 93 4.08 -0.49 0.04
CA ASN A 93 4.40 0.89 0.36
C ASN A 93 4.09 1.84 -0.81
N SER A 94 4.32 1.41 -2.05
CA SER A 94 3.94 2.17 -3.25
C SER A 94 2.43 2.39 -3.34
N TYR A 95 1.62 1.34 -3.15
CA TYR A 95 0.16 1.47 -3.13
C TYR A 95 -0.35 2.31 -1.97
N VAL A 96 0.29 2.25 -0.79
CA VAL A 96 -0.04 3.12 0.35
C VAL A 96 0.25 4.59 0.03
N ALA A 97 1.34 4.87 -0.67
CA ALA A 97 1.65 6.22 -1.14
C ALA A 97 0.62 6.71 -2.17
N MET A 98 0.25 5.88 -3.15
CA MET A 98 -0.81 6.19 -4.12
C MET A 98 -2.16 6.46 -3.43
N LYS A 99 -2.53 5.64 -2.44
CA LYS A 99 -3.73 5.86 -1.63
C LYS A 99 -3.72 7.22 -0.95
N LYS A 100 -2.59 7.56 -0.30
CA LYS A 100 -2.43 8.85 0.38
C LYS A 100 -2.59 10.01 -0.59
N GLN A 101 -1.96 9.93 -1.76
CA GLN A 101 -2.07 10.95 -2.78
C GLN A 101 -3.51 11.10 -3.31
N CYS A 102 -4.23 9.98 -3.50
CA CYS A 102 -5.65 9.99 -3.87
C CYS A 102 -6.54 10.62 -2.79
N ALA A 103 -6.27 10.33 -1.51
CA ALA A 103 -7.00 10.92 -0.38
C ALA A 103 -6.76 12.43 -0.28
N SER A 104 -5.50 12.89 -0.37
CA SER A 104 -5.15 14.31 -0.32
C SER A 104 -5.73 15.12 -1.48
N ASN A 105 -5.84 14.53 -2.68
CA ASN A 105 -6.53 15.18 -3.81
C ASN A 105 -8.04 15.36 -3.59
N LEU A 106 -8.66 14.50 -2.77
CA LEU A 106 -10.08 14.60 -2.43
C LEU A 106 -10.37 15.76 -1.47
N ASP A 107 -9.45 15.99 -0.53
CA ASP A 107 -9.54 17.06 0.49
C ASP A 107 -9.35 18.45 -0.11
N ASN A 108 -8.37 18.64 -1.02
CA ASN A 108 -8.13 19.93 -1.66
C ASN A 108 -9.37 20.46 -2.41
N LYS A 109 -10.16 19.60 -3.04
CA LYS A 109 -11.36 20.00 -3.78
C LYS A 109 -12.53 20.42 -2.88
N ARG A 110 -12.48 20.08 -1.58
CA ARG A 110 -13.52 20.46 -0.60
C ARG A 110 -13.18 21.78 0.12
N VAL A 111 -11.89 22.12 0.23
CA VAL A 111 -11.42 23.37 0.85
C VAL A 111 -11.66 24.59 -0.05
N GLU A 112 -11.65 24.42 -1.37
CA GLU A 112 -11.88 25.54 -2.31
C GLU A 112 -13.33 26.04 -2.39
N LEU A 113 -14.31 25.35 -1.79
CA LEU A 113 -15.70 25.80 -1.79
C LEU A 113 -16.12 26.51 -0.49
N PHE A 114 -15.26 26.56 0.53
CA PHE A 114 -15.58 27.17 1.83
C PHE A 114 -14.70 28.37 2.21
N THR A 115 -13.82 28.83 1.32
CA THR A 115 -13.03 30.03 1.59
C THR A 115 -13.48 31.15 0.66
N GLY A 116 -14.26 32.07 1.22
CA GLY A 116 -14.58 33.35 0.60
C GLY A 116 -13.31 34.13 0.22
N PRO A 117 -13.48 35.21 -0.56
CA PRO A 117 -12.43 35.79 -1.38
C PRO A 117 -11.29 36.31 -0.52
N SER A 118 -10.11 35.73 -0.69
CA SER A 118 -8.86 36.42 -0.38
C SER A 118 -7.96 36.30 -1.59
N GLU A 119 -7.82 37.45 -2.24
CA GLU A 119 -6.91 37.76 -3.33
C GLU A 119 -5.47 37.30 -3.03
N GLY A 120 -4.73 36.95 -4.09
CA GLY A 120 -3.28 36.82 -4.01
C GLY A 120 -2.70 35.84 -5.01
N ILE A 121 -2.65 36.25 -6.27
CA ILE A 121 -1.85 35.63 -7.33
C ILE A 121 -0.37 35.73 -6.95
N GLY A 122 0.37 34.63 -7.07
CA GLY A 122 1.83 34.62 -6.98
C GLY A 122 2.35 33.19 -7.13
N GLU A 123 3.09 32.99 -8.22
CA GLU A 123 3.88 31.80 -8.54
C GLU A 123 4.72 31.36 -7.31
N ASP A 124 4.96 30.07 -7.05
CA ASP A 124 6.22 29.42 -7.43
C ASP A 124 6.21 27.96 -6.94
N ASN A 125 6.92 27.12 -7.68
CA ASN A 125 7.33 25.79 -7.28
C ASN A 125 8.04 25.80 -5.91
N VAL A 126 7.93 24.68 -5.16
CA VAL A 126 8.47 24.40 -3.81
C VAL A 126 7.52 24.75 -2.67
N LEU A 127 6.75 23.77 -2.19
CA LEU A 127 6.65 23.50 -0.74
C LEU A 127 5.93 22.17 -0.46
N LEU A 128 6.75 21.15 -0.29
CA LEU A 128 6.48 19.83 0.28
C LEU A 128 6.21 19.88 1.80
N ALA A 129 5.48 20.86 2.33
CA ALA A 129 5.22 20.92 3.78
C ALA A 129 3.76 21.32 4.01
N SER A 130 2.93 20.64 4.79
CA SER A 130 3.17 19.63 5.82
C SER A 130 2.01 18.62 5.84
N CYS A 131 2.31 17.33 5.72
CA CYS A 131 1.50 16.28 6.35
C CYS A 131 2.12 15.94 7.71
N LYS A 132 2.20 16.92 8.60
CA LYS A 132 2.45 16.70 10.03
C LYS A 132 1.09 16.56 10.71
N ASP A 133 0.45 15.41 10.52
CA ASP A 133 -0.31 14.71 11.57
C ASP A 133 -0.68 13.25 11.18
N MET A 134 0.20 12.57 10.44
CA MET A 134 0.07 11.11 10.26
C MET A 134 1.42 10.44 10.00
N ALA A 135 2.47 10.99 10.61
CA ALA A 135 3.80 10.40 10.69
C ALA A 135 3.87 9.25 11.71
N SER A 136 2.84 9.06 12.54
CA SER A 136 2.79 8.02 13.58
C SER A 136 2.31 6.65 13.09
N LEU A 137 1.74 6.53 11.88
CA LEU A 137 1.32 5.22 11.33
C LEU A 137 2.26 4.65 10.27
N LEU A 138 3.21 5.44 9.75
CA LEU A 138 4.19 4.97 8.75
C LEU A 138 5.47 4.40 9.35
N THR A 139 5.79 4.68 10.62
CA THR A 139 6.81 3.95 11.37
C THR A 139 6.18 2.73 12.05
N CYS A 140 5.54 1.85 11.27
CA CYS A 140 5.37 0.49 11.74
C CYS A 140 6.67 -0.24 11.43
N ASN A 141 7.62 -0.16 12.36
CA ASN A 141 8.83 -0.99 12.40
C ASN A 141 8.51 -2.41 11.91
N PHE A 142 9.02 -2.75 10.73
CA PHE A 142 9.34 -4.13 10.38
C PHE A 142 10.80 -4.32 10.75
N ASN A 143 11.07 -4.40 12.06
CA ASN A 143 12.33 -4.87 12.62
C ASN A 143 12.05 -6.08 13.49
#